data_AF-A0A9E4J4F2-F1
#
_entry.id   AF-A0A9E4J4F2-F1
#
_cell.length_a   1.000
_cell.length_b   1.000
_cell.length_c   1.000
_cell.angle_alpha   90.00
_cell.angle_beta   90.00
_cell.angle_gamma   90.00
#
_symmetry.space_group_name_H-M   'P 1'
#
loop_
_entity.id
_entity.type
_entity.pdbx_description
1 polymer ?
#
loop_
_entity_poly.entity_id
_entity_poly.type
_entity_poly.pdbx_seq_one_letter_code
_entity_poly.pdbx_strand_id
1 'polypeptide(L)'
;MTTLTPHLGTIDQVYQKVLRESYRTWHTKDAIHKADHFYNFCITAHSLRDYFVEHKGWGGDSENKRKYHAEREALHTEWSSNERLRAVQEIANSAKHFRLRRPPQTKGTKKTTGFAVEVHTDGDALHFVKAGFPDFVVTMASGEEFDLFELMSDVSEYWREFLRAAGLPLGDDPHYFPEEAR
;
A
#
# COMPACT_ATOMS: atom_id res chain seq x y z
N MET A 1 6.41 -30.19 -8.39
CA MET A 1 5.22 -29.94 -7.54
C MET A 1 4.55 -28.70 -8.09
N THR A 2 3.37 -28.83 -8.69
CA THR A 2 2.64 -27.68 -9.25
C THR A 2 1.84 -27.05 -8.12
N THR A 3 2.29 -25.91 -7.61
CA THR A 3 1.60 -25.18 -6.56
C THR A 3 0.31 -24.60 -7.14
N LEU A 4 -0.83 -24.90 -6.53
CA LEU A 4 -2.15 -24.37 -6.94
C LEU A 4 -2.30 -22.87 -6.64
N THR A 5 -1.38 -22.31 -5.86
CA THR A 5 -1.35 -20.91 -5.49
C THR A 5 -0.58 -20.12 -6.54
N PRO A 6 -1.19 -19.14 -7.22
CA PRO A 6 -0.43 -18.20 -8.03
C PRO A 6 0.62 -17.53 -7.14
N HIS A 7 1.89 -17.69 -7.51
CA HIS A 7 3.03 -17.24 -6.71
C HIS A 7 3.64 -16.01 -7.35
N LEU A 8 3.85 -14.97 -6.54
CA LEU A 8 4.70 -13.83 -6.89
C LEU A 8 6.09 -14.19 -6.38
N GLY A 9 7.00 -14.50 -7.28
CA GLY A 9 8.33 -15.03 -6.95
C GLY A 9 9.38 -13.96 -6.68
N THR A 10 9.08 -12.69 -6.95
CA THR A 10 10.03 -11.60 -6.74
C THR A 10 9.38 -10.41 -6.02
N ILE A 11 10.20 -9.65 -5.31
CA ILE A 11 9.76 -8.43 -4.62
C ILE A 11 9.20 -7.37 -5.60
N ASP A 12 9.74 -7.28 -6.81
CA ASP A 12 9.19 -6.42 -7.87
C ASP A 12 7.76 -6.85 -8.25
N GLN A 13 7.49 -8.14 -8.42
CA GLN A 13 6.13 -8.63 -8.70
C GLN A 13 5.13 -8.30 -7.59
N VAL A 14 5.58 -8.32 -6.33
CA VAL A 14 4.76 -7.91 -5.18
C VAL A 14 4.52 -6.40 -5.21
N TYR A 15 5.54 -5.60 -5.49
CA TYR A 15 5.42 -4.15 -5.63
C TYR A 15 4.46 -3.77 -6.77
N GLN A 16 4.58 -4.41 -7.93
CA GLN A 16 3.63 -4.23 -9.06
C GLN A 16 2.20 -4.64 -8.70
N LYS A 17 2.02 -5.60 -7.76
CA LYS A 17 0.70 -5.91 -7.22
C LYS A 17 0.18 -4.79 -6.30
N VAL A 18 1.02 -4.16 -5.48
CA VAL A 18 0.63 -2.99 -4.68
C VAL A 18 0.05 -1.90 -5.59
N LEU A 19 0.76 -1.55 -6.66
CA LEU A 19 0.33 -0.55 -7.64
C LEU A 19 -1.00 -0.92 -8.31
N ARG A 20 -1.15 -2.19 -8.71
CA ARG A 20 -2.40 -2.70 -9.29
C ARG A 20 -3.60 -2.64 -8.33
N GLU A 21 -3.42 -2.99 -7.05
CA GLU A 21 -4.52 -2.90 -6.09
C GLU A 21 -4.86 -1.44 -5.75
N SER A 22 -3.87 -0.54 -5.73
CA SER A 22 -4.10 0.91 -5.64
C SER A 22 -4.95 1.42 -6.81
N TYR A 23 -4.54 1.09 -8.04
CA TYR A 23 -5.28 1.43 -9.25
C TYR A 23 -6.72 0.92 -9.22
N ARG A 24 -6.93 -0.35 -8.82
CA ARG A 24 -8.27 -0.94 -8.71
C ARG A 24 -9.12 -0.26 -7.65
N THR A 25 -8.53 0.07 -6.51
CA THR A 25 -9.20 0.80 -5.43
C THR A 25 -9.68 2.16 -5.92
N TRP A 26 -8.84 2.88 -6.67
CA TRP A 26 -9.18 4.19 -7.19
C TRP A 26 -10.36 4.14 -8.17
N HIS A 27 -10.25 3.31 -9.21
CA HIS A 27 -11.19 3.30 -10.35
C HIS A 27 -12.51 2.57 -10.09
N THR A 28 -12.61 1.83 -8.99
CA THR A 28 -13.82 1.08 -8.69
C THR A 28 -14.93 2.00 -8.21
N LYS A 29 -16.12 1.88 -8.83
CA LYS A 29 -17.34 2.61 -8.43
C LYS A 29 -18.20 1.87 -7.40
N ASP A 30 -17.96 0.57 -7.19
CA ASP A 30 -18.67 -0.23 -6.19
C ASP A 30 -17.97 -0.15 -4.82
N ALA A 31 -18.71 0.20 -3.77
CA ALA A 31 -18.14 0.42 -2.45
C ALA A 31 -17.60 -0.85 -1.78
N ILE A 32 -18.16 -2.03 -2.09
CA ILE A 32 -17.72 -3.32 -1.53
C ILE A 32 -16.41 -3.73 -2.21
N HIS A 33 -16.37 -3.68 -3.54
CA HIS A 33 -15.15 -3.96 -4.29
C HIS A 33 -14.03 -2.96 -3.97
N LYS A 34 -14.35 -1.68 -3.77
CA LYS A 34 -13.36 -0.67 -3.36
C LYS A 34 -12.74 -1.01 -2.01
N ALA A 35 -13.57 -1.40 -1.03
CA ALA A 35 -13.09 -1.85 0.27
C ALA A 35 -12.21 -3.11 0.16
N ASP A 36 -12.61 -4.08 -0.67
CA ASP A 36 -11.83 -5.30 -0.91
C ASP A 36 -10.47 -5.01 -1.58
N HIS A 37 -10.44 -4.15 -2.60
CA HIS A 37 -9.20 -3.72 -3.25
C HIS A 37 -8.29 -2.96 -2.29
N PHE A 38 -8.84 -2.05 -1.47
CA PHE A 38 -8.05 -1.35 -0.46
C PHE A 38 -7.47 -2.31 0.58
N TYR A 39 -8.24 -3.31 0.96
CA TYR A 39 -7.79 -4.32 1.90
C TYR A 39 -6.66 -5.18 1.31
N ASN A 40 -6.82 -5.61 0.05
CA ASN A 40 -5.80 -6.32 -0.70
C ASN A 40 -4.53 -5.47 -0.91
N PHE A 41 -4.68 -4.16 -1.11
CA PHE A 41 -3.57 -3.21 -1.10
C PHE A 41 -2.83 -3.26 0.23
N CYS A 42 -3.54 -3.14 1.35
CA CYS A 42 -2.91 -3.13 2.68
C CYS A 42 -2.15 -4.43 2.97
N ILE A 43 -2.76 -5.58 2.68
CA ILE A 43 -2.11 -6.89 2.85
C ILE A 43 -0.86 -7.00 1.99
N THR A 44 -0.96 -6.63 0.70
CA THR A 44 0.15 -6.73 -0.24
C THR A 44 1.29 -5.78 0.15
N ALA A 45 0.98 -4.52 0.44
CA ALA A 45 1.98 -3.53 0.85
C ALA A 45 2.65 -3.90 2.17
N HIS A 46 1.91 -4.47 3.13
CA HIS A 46 2.50 -4.96 4.37
C HIS A 46 3.46 -6.15 4.12
N SER A 47 3.13 -7.02 3.16
CA SER A 47 3.95 -8.20 2.84
C SER A 47 5.31 -7.87 2.22
N LEU A 48 5.50 -6.66 1.67
CA LEU A 48 6.78 -6.23 1.10
C LEU A 48 7.92 -6.27 2.12
N ARG A 49 7.63 -6.13 3.42
CA ARG A 49 8.61 -6.30 4.51
C ARG A 49 9.20 -7.71 4.50
N ASP A 50 8.34 -8.72 4.42
CA ASP A 50 8.73 -10.13 4.45
C ASP A 50 9.50 -10.49 3.18
N TYR A 51 9.02 -10.04 2.01
CA TYR A 51 9.72 -10.24 0.74
C TYR A 51 11.07 -9.52 0.67
N PHE A 52 11.22 -8.37 1.34
CA PHE A 52 12.51 -7.68 1.43
C PHE A 52 13.52 -8.50 2.23
N VAL A 53 13.11 -9.02 3.39
CA VAL A 53 13.95 -9.89 4.22
C VAL A 53 14.30 -11.17 3.47
N GLU A 54 13.34 -11.77 2.76
CA GLU A 54 13.58 -12.94 1.93
C GLU A 54 14.57 -12.65 0.80
N HIS A 55 14.40 -11.53 0.09
CA HIS A 55 15.30 -11.11 -0.98
C HIS A 55 16.74 -10.91 -0.49
N LYS A 56 16.93 -10.35 0.71
CA LYS A 56 18.27 -10.19 1.32
C LYS A 56 18.90 -11.52 1.77
N GLY A 57 18.19 -12.65 1.65
CA GLY A 57 18.67 -13.97 2.08
C GLY A 57 18.71 -14.13 3.60
N TRP A 58 18.11 -13.19 4.33
CA TRP A 58 18.22 -13.07 5.79
C TRP A 58 17.42 -14.11 6.58
N GLY A 59 16.51 -14.84 5.93
CA GLY A 59 15.81 -15.99 6.50
C GLY A 59 16.62 -17.29 6.56
N GLY A 60 17.85 -17.30 6.00
CA GLY A 60 18.67 -18.49 5.77
C GLY A 60 19.43 -19.03 6.99
N ASP A 61 20.71 -19.34 6.79
CA ASP A 61 21.61 -19.92 7.79
C ASP A 61 21.85 -19.02 9.02
N SER A 62 22.60 -19.55 9.99
CA SER A 62 22.91 -18.88 11.26
C SER A 62 23.71 -17.59 11.11
N GLU A 63 24.43 -17.38 10.01
CA GLU A 63 25.16 -16.12 9.75
C GLU A 63 24.20 -15.06 9.19
N ASN A 64 23.37 -15.44 8.22
CA ASN A 64 22.36 -14.56 7.63
C ASN A 64 21.30 -14.11 8.64
N LYS A 65 20.92 -15.00 9.56
CA LYS A 65 20.05 -14.65 10.70
C LYS A 65 20.70 -13.65 11.65
N ARG A 66 22.01 -13.73 11.88
CA ARG A 66 22.72 -12.74 12.72
C ARG A 66 22.77 -11.37 12.07
N LYS A 67 23.00 -11.30 10.74
CA LYS A 67 22.90 -10.06 9.96
C LYS A 67 21.50 -9.45 10.07
N TYR A 68 20.46 -10.27 9.90
CA TYR A 68 19.08 -9.84 10.12
C TYR A 68 18.87 -9.29 11.52
N HIS A 69 19.27 -10.01 12.58
CA HIS A 69 19.06 -9.55 13.96
C HIS A 69 19.75 -8.21 14.27
N ALA A 70 20.89 -7.92 13.62
CA ALA A 70 21.59 -6.65 13.76
C ALA A 70 20.85 -5.48 13.09
N GLU A 71 20.24 -5.70 11.92
CA GLU A 71 19.57 -4.65 11.13
C GLU A 71 18.06 -4.54 11.40
N ARG A 72 17.45 -5.62 11.90
CA ARG A 72 16.01 -5.77 12.10
C ARG A 72 15.43 -4.63 12.95
N GLU A 73 16.05 -4.30 14.08
CA GLU A 73 15.47 -3.29 14.98
C GLU A 73 15.43 -1.90 14.33
N ALA A 74 16.44 -1.55 13.52
CA ALA A 74 16.45 -0.31 12.76
C ALA A 74 15.33 -0.29 11.71
N LEU A 75 15.19 -1.36 10.91
CA LEU A 75 14.12 -1.48 9.92
C LEU A 75 12.72 -1.46 10.55
N HIS A 76 12.52 -2.19 11.64
CA HIS A 76 11.25 -2.20 12.36
C HIS A 76 10.93 -0.82 12.95
N THR A 77 11.94 -0.10 13.45
CA THR A 77 11.77 1.26 13.97
C THR A 77 11.42 2.22 12.85
N GLU A 78 12.12 2.19 11.72
CA GLU A 78 11.81 3.00 10.55
C GLU A 78 10.37 2.75 10.08
N TRP A 79 10.01 1.48 9.84
CA TRP A 79 8.69 1.12 9.35
C TRP A 79 7.54 1.38 10.33
N SER A 80 7.82 1.38 11.64
CA SER A 80 6.81 1.68 12.67
C SER A 80 6.69 3.16 12.97
N SER A 81 7.72 3.95 12.66
CA SER A 81 7.71 5.41 12.77
C SER A 81 6.89 6.07 11.67
N ASN A 82 6.79 5.45 10.50
CA ASN A 82 5.93 5.92 9.42
C ASN A 82 4.46 5.56 9.71
N GLU A 83 3.64 6.59 9.96
CA GLU A 83 2.23 6.44 10.34
C GLU A 83 1.38 5.73 9.29
N ARG A 84 1.64 5.99 8.01
CA ARG A 84 0.91 5.42 6.88
C ARG A 84 1.21 3.93 6.72
N LEU A 85 2.48 3.54 6.83
CA LEU A 85 2.88 2.12 6.85
C LEU A 85 2.32 1.39 8.08
N ARG A 86 2.24 2.07 9.22
CA ARG A 86 1.62 1.53 10.44
C ARG A 86 0.12 1.31 10.24
N ALA A 87 -0.59 2.25 9.64
CA ALA A 87 -2.02 2.10 9.33
C ALA A 87 -2.27 0.89 8.44
N VAL A 88 -1.51 0.77 7.34
CA VAL A 88 -1.54 -0.39 6.43
C VAL A 88 -1.26 -1.70 7.18
N GLN A 89 -0.25 -1.71 8.05
CA GLN A 89 0.09 -2.88 8.86
C GLN A 89 -1.07 -3.29 9.79
N GLU A 90 -1.70 -2.34 10.47
CA GLU A 90 -2.78 -2.63 11.42
C GLU A 90 -4.03 -3.14 10.69
N ILE A 91 -4.39 -2.52 9.57
CA ILE A 91 -5.49 -2.97 8.70
C ILE A 91 -5.19 -4.39 8.18
N ALA A 92 -3.99 -4.64 7.63
CA ALA A 92 -3.59 -5.96 7.15
C ALA A 92 -3.62 -7.02 8.26
N ASN A 93 -3.24 -6.65 9.49
CA ASN A 93 -3.26 -7.56 10.62
C ASN A 93 -4.67 -7.79 11.19
N SER A 94 -5.65 -6.92 10.92
CA SER A 94 -7.05 -7.21 11.24
C SER A 94 -7.63 -8.39 10.44
N ALA A 95 -7.02 -8.73 9.29
CA ALA A 95 -7.35 -9.91 8.48
C ALA A 95 -6.96 -11.21 9.14
N LYS A 96 -5.87 -11.16 9.88
CA LYS A 96 -5.39 -12.27 10.66
C LYS A 96 -6.24 -12.23 11.92
N HIS A 97 -6.96 -13.29 12.26
CA HIS A 97 -7.71 -13.40 13.53
C HIS A 97 -6.82 -13.31 14.81
N PHE A 98 -5.59 -12.81 14.69
CA PHE A 98 -4.69 -12.48 15.76
C PHE A 98 -5.22 -11.30 16.56
N ARG A 99 -5.34 -11.50 17.87
CA ARG A 99 -5.54 -10.39 18.81
C ARG A 99 -4.33 -9.48 18.73
N LEU A 100 -4.54 -8.21 18.37
CA LEU A 100 -3.52 -7.17 18.46
C LEU A 100 -3.01 -7.12 19.91
N ARG A 101 -1.71 -7.36 20.11
CA ARG A 101 -1.10 -7.39 21.46
C ARG A 101 -0.96 -6.00 22.07
N ARG A 102 -1.10 -4.95 21.25
CA ARG A 102 -1.08 -3.54 21.65
C ARG A 102 -2.35 -2.87 21.10
N PRO A 103 -2.86 -1.83 21.75
CA PRO A 103 -3.96 -1.03 21.21
C PRO A 103 -3.56 -0.49 19.82
N PRO A 104 -4.41 -0.64 18.79
CA PRO A 104 -4.11 -0.07 17.48
C PRO A 104 -4.04 1.45 17.57
N GLN A 105 -3.13 2.04 16.80
CA GLN A 105 -3.05 3.48 16.62
C GLN A 105 -3.89 3.97 15.45
N THR A 106 -4.46 3.08 14.65
CA THR A 106 -5.54 3.36 13.71
C THR A 106 -6.86 3.24 14.46
N LYS A 107 -7.62 4.33 14.55
CA LYS A 107 -8.90 4.35 15.28
C LYS A 107 -10.05 3.76 14.45
N GLY A 108 -9.99 3.89 13.13
CA GLY A 108 -11.00 3.31 12.26
C GLY A 108 -10.92 3.81 10.82
N THR A 109 -11.78 3.25 9.99
CA THR A 109 -12.03 3.71 8.63
C THR A 109 -13.48 4.17 8.52
N LYS A 110 -13.71 5.29 7.84
CA LYS A 110 -15.04 5.87 7.65
C LYS A 110 -15.35 5.98 6.16
N LYS A 111 -16.53 5.55 5.75
CA LYS A 111 -17.04 5.78 4.39
C LYS A 111 -17.26 7.27 4.16
N THR A 112 -16.76 7.78 3.04
CA THR A 112 -16.90 9.15 2.57
C THR A 112 -17.32 9.15 1.09
N THR A 113 -17.42 10.35 0.50
CA THR A 113 -17.65 10.53 -0.93
C THR A 113 -16.55 11.44 -1.45
N GLY A 114 -15.73 10.91 -2.34
CA GLY A 114 -14.74 11.67 -3.09
C GLY A 114 -15.36 12.29 -4.34
N PHE A 115 -14.69 13.28 -4.92
CA PHE A 115 -15.12 13.93 -6.16
C PHE A 115 -13.99 13.90 -7.19
N ALA A 116 -14.31 13.50 -8.42
CA ALA A 116 -13.42 13.64 -9.57
C ALA A 116 -13.99 14.70 -10.50
N VAL A 117 -13.11 15.43 -11.18
CA VAL A 117 -13.50 16.35 -12.25
C VAL A 117 -13.24 15.64 -13.57
N GLU A 118 -14.30 15.20 -14.23
CA GLU A 118 -14.20 14.72 -15.60
C GLU A 118 -14.09 15.92 -16.54
N VAL A 119 -13.03 15.95 -17.35
CA VAL A 119 -12.81 16.98 -18.36
C VAL A 119 -13.19 16.40 -19.72
N HIS A 120 -14.22 16.97 -20.33
CA HIS A 120 -14.70 16.59 -21.66
C HIS A 120 -14.36 17.70 -22.65
N THR A 121 -13.99 17.34 -23.88
CA THR A 121 -13.76 18.29 -24.97
C THR A 121 -14.97 18.27 -25.91
N ASP A 122 -15.62 19.41 -26.12
CA ASP A 122 -16.63 19.58 -27.17
C ASP A 122 -16.14 20.68 -28.13
N GLY A 123 -15.52 20.27 -29.24
CA GLY A 123 -14.77 21.17 -30.10
C GLY A 123 -13.59 21.82 -29.36
N ASP A 124 -13.55 23.16 -29.33
CA ASP A 124 -12.53 23.95 -28.61
C ASP A 124 -12.89 24.24 -27.14
N ALA A 125 -14.06 23.80 -26.67
CA ALA A 125 -14.53 24.07 -25.30
C ALA A 125 -14.22 22.90 -24.35
N LEU A 126 -13.69 23.24 -23.16
CA LEU A 126 -13.53 22.30 -22.05
C LEU A 126 -14.75 22.33 -21.14
N HIS A 127 -15.35 21.16 -20.92
CA HIS A 127 -16.46 20.95 -20.01
C HIS A 127 -15.99 20.18 -18.78
N PHE A 128 -16.28 20.71 -17.60
CA PHE A 128 -15.90 20.12 -16.32
C PHE A 128 -17.13 19.54 -15.63
N VAL A 129 -17.18 18.22 -15.47
CA VAL A 129 -18.26 17.52 -14.77
C VAL A 129 -17.72 16.97 -13.45
N LYS A 130 -18.28 17.44 -12.32
CA LYS A 130 -17.97 16.84 -11.01
C LYS A 130 -18.74 15.54 -10.85
N ALA A 131 -18.04 14.42 -10.75
CA ALA A 131 -18.60 13.11 -10.46
C ALA A 131 -18.23 12.67 -9.04
N GLY A 132 -19.23 12.35 -8.22
CA GLY A 132 -19.01 11.76 -6.89
C GLY A 132 -18.71 10.27 -6.99
N PHE A 133 -17.81 9.77 -6.15
CA PHE A 133 -17.49 8.33 -6.05
C PHE A 133 -17.36 7.88 -4.58
N PRO A 134 -17.61 6.60 -4.26
CA PRO A 134 -17.41 6.09 -2.92
C PRO A 134 -15.95 6.21 -2.52
N ASP A 135 -15.69 6.71 -1.31
CA ASP A 135 -14.35 6.90 -0.81
C ASP A 135 -14.28 6.53 0.68
N PHE A 136 -13.07 6.52 1.23
CA PHE A 136 -12.85 6.22 2.64
C PHE A 136 -11.76 7.12 3.21
N VAL A 137 -11.93 7.47 4.48
CA VAL A 137 -10.91 8.16 5.28
C VAL A 137 -10.41 7.21 6.35
N VAL A 138 -9.10 7.19 6.56
CA VAL A 138 -8.43 6.45 7.62
C VAL A 138 -8.08 7.42 8.74
N THR A 139 -8.60 7.16 9.94
CA THR A 139 -8.39 8.04 11.10
C THR A 139 -7.36 7.42 12.06
N MET A 140 -6.32 8.18 12.36
CA MET A 140 -5.27 7.82 13.31
C MET A 140 -5.64 8.17 14.75
N ALA A 141 -4.91 7.62 15.71
CA ALA A 141 -5.11 7.85 17.14
C ALA A 141 -4.77 9.28 17.54
N SER A 142 -3.82 9.90 16.83
CA SER A 142 -3.50 11.34 16.87
C SER A 142 -4.69 12.22 16.50
N GLY A 143 -5.67 11.69 15.75
CA GLY A 143 -6.76 12.45 15.14
C GLY A 143 -6.46 12.90 13.71
N GLU A 144 -5.28 12.58 13.18
CA GLU A 144 -4.94 12.79 11.77
C GLU A 144 -5.80 11.89 10.88
N GLU A 145 -6.19 12.41 9.72
CA GLU A 145 -7.04 11.74 8.75
C GLU A 145 -6.32 11.70 7.41
N PHE A 146 -6.30 10.52 6.78
CA PHE A 146 -5.79 10.33 5.42
C PHE A 146 -6.94 9.90 4.53
N ASP A 147 -7.11 10.55 3.38
CA ASP A 147 -7.92 9.96 2.32
C ASP A 147 -7.22 8.74 1.72
N LEU A 148 -8.01 7.88 1.07
CA LEU A 148 -7.50 6.65 0.49
C LEU A 148 -6.40 6.89 -0.55
N PHE A 149 -6.57 7.91 -1.39
CA PHE A 149 -5.66 8.16 -2.49
C PHE A 149 -4.31 8.62 -1.97
N GLU A 150 -4.29 9.57 -1.04
CA GLU A 150 -3.09 10.05 -0.37
C GLU A 150 -2.37 8.90 0.34
N LEU A 151 -3.10 8.12 1.15
CA LEU A 151 -2.54 6.99 1.87
C LEU A 151 -1.89 5.96 0.93
N MET A 152 -2.59 5.55 -0.12
CA MET A 152 -2.09 4.54 -1.04
C MET A 152 -0.93 5.05 -1.89
N SER A 153 -0.97 6.32 -2.31
CA SER A 153 0.10 6.96 -3.09
C SER A 153 1.38 7.03 -2.27
N ASP A 154 1.31 7.57 -1.06
CA ASP A 154 2.47 7.77 -0.20
C ASP A 154 3.10 6.43 0.24
N VAL A 155 2.27 5.40 0.48
CA VAL A 155 2.78 4.05 0.77
C VAL A 155 3.45 3.43 -0.45
N SER A 156 2.87 3.61 -1.65
CA SER A 156 3.45 3.09 -2.89
C SER A 156 4.76 3.79 -3.24
N GLU A 157 4.85 5.09 -2.99
CA GLU A 157 6.06 5.89 -3.19
C GLU A 157 7.14 5.54 -2.17
N TYR A 158 6.80 5.43 -0.88
CA TYR A 158 7.74 4.99 0.14
C TYR A 158 8.40 3.66 -0.26
N TRP A 159 7.59 2.67 -0.65
CA TRP A 159 8.15 1.37 -1.04
C TRP A 159 9.02 1.46 -2.28
N ARG A 160 8.66 2.29 -3.26
CA ARG A 160 9.48 2.51 -4.44
C ARG A 160 10.87 3.03 -4.08
N GLU A 161 10.91 4.09 -3.28
CA GLU A 161 12.14 4.74 -2.88
C GLU A 161 13.00 3.83 -2.02
N PHE A 162 12.38 3.17 -1.03
CA PHE A 162 13.04 2.22 -0.15
C PHE A 162 13.68 1.07 -0.94
N LEU A 163 12.93 0.45 -1.86
CA LEU A 163 13.42 -0.68 -2.65
C LEU A 163 14.52 -0.25 -3.64
N ARG A 164 14.37 0.93 -4.29
CA ARG A 164 15.41 1.50 -5.16
C ARG A 164 16.69 1.83 -4.39
N ALA A 165 16.58 2.46 -3.22
CA ALA A 165 17.71 2.76 -2.35
C ALA A 165 18.43 1.49 -1.89
N ALA A 166 17.70 0.39 -1.72
CA ALA A 166 18.26 -0.93 -1.40
C ALA A 166 18.89 -1.66 -2.60
N GLY A 167 18.92 -1.04 -3.79
CA GLY A 167 19.51 -1.57 -5.02
C GLY A 167 18.63 -2.54 -5.79
N LEU A 168 17.31 -2.55 -5.54
CA LEU A 168 16.39 -3.49 -6.18
C LEU A 168 15.85 -2.91 -7.49
N PRO A 169 15.97 -3.64 -8.61
CA PRO A 169 15.38 -3.21 -9.87
C PRO A 169 13.86 -3.32 -9.75
N LEU A 170 13.19 -2.19 -9.93
CA LEU A 170 11.74 -2.13 -10.11
C LEU A 170 11.47 -1.91 -11.60
N GLY A 171 10.54 -2.69 -12.18
CA GLY A 171 10.11 -2.45 -13.55
C GLY A 171 9.49 -1.05 -13.72
N ASP A 172 9.55 -0.51 -14.93
CA ASP A 172 8.82 0.71 -15.27
C ASP A 172 7.30 0.46 -15.14
N ASP A 173 6.62 1.32 -14.40
CA ASP A 173 5.19 1.19 -14.11
C ASP A 173 4.36 2.00 -15.12
N PRO A 174 3.44 1.36 -15.89
CA PRO A 174 2.50 2.07 -16.76
C PRO A 174 1.35 2.78 -16.00
N HIS A 175 1.22 2.58 -14.70
CA HIS A 175 0.16 3.12 -13.84
C HIS A 175 0.68 4.03 -12.73
N TYR A 176 1.97 4.41 -12.79
CA TYR A 176 2.54 5.34 -11.83
C TYR A 176 1.88 6.71 -12.01
N PHE A 177 1.32 7.25 -10.93
CA PHE A 177 0.79 8.61 -10.90
C PHE A 177 1.90 9.56 -10.43
N PRO A 178 2.55 10.32 -11.32
CA PRO A 178 3.46 11.37 -10.89
C PRO A 178 2.69 12.45 -10.10
N GLU A 179 3.38 13.18 -9.22
CA GLU A 179 2.82 14.29 -8.43
C GLU A 179 2.07 15.32 -9.29
N GLU A 180 2.40 15.40 -10.57
CA GLU A 180 1.80 16.26 -11.59
C GLU A 180 0.32 15.93 -11.90
N ALA A 181 -0.20 14.80 -11.40
CA ALA A 181 -1.59 14.40 -11.51
C ALA A 181 -2.47 14.81 -10.30
N ARG A 182 -1.90 15.54 -9.32
CA ARG A 182 -2.62 16.11 -8.17
C ARG A 182 -3.33 17.43 -8.51
#